data_AF-A0A6P0HUV3-F1
#
_entry.id   AF-A0A6P0HUV3-F1
#
_cell.length_a   1.000
_cell.length_b   1.000
_cell.length_c   1.000
_cell.angle_alpha   90.00
_cell.angle_beta   90.00
_cell.angle_gamma   90.00
#
_symmetry.space_group_name_H-M   'P 1'
#
loop_
_entity.id
_entity.type
_entity.pdbx_description
1 polymer ?
#
loop_
_entity_poly.entity_id
_entity_poly.type
_entity_poly.pdbx_seq_one_letter_code
_entity_poly.pdbx_strand_id
1 'polypeptide(L)'
;MMITINLKPEVEAQIREKAKSQDLSIEKYIESLIEKEIIDVRGDRQSKVSIDEWENKLFKFINSPLNSRISALPDEAISRENTADSTL
;
A
#
# COMPACT_ATOMS: atom_id res chain seq x y z
N MET A 1 -25.36 0.61 5.25
CA MET A 1 -24.93 -0.74 4.84
C MET A 1 -25.01 -1.64 6.06
N MET A 2 -25.39 -2.92 5.92
CA MET A 2 -25.52 -3.84 7.05
C MET A 2 -24.49 -4.95 6.89
N ILE A 3 -23.73 -5.22 7.95
CA ILE A 3 -22.72 -6.27 7.99
C ILE A 3 -23.05 -7.16 9.19
N THR A 4 -23.08 -8.47 8.97
CA THR A 4 -23.26 -9.46 10.03
C THR A 4 -21.92 -10.13 10.30
N ILE A 5 -21.48 -10.11 11.56
CA ILE A 5 -20.20 -10.69 11.97
C ILE A 5 -20.49 -11.78 13.01
N ASN A 6 -20.07 -13.01 12.72
CA ASN A 6 -20.16 -14.12 13.66
C ASN A 6 -18.90 -14.16 14.51
N LEU A 7 -19.03 -13.90 15.80
CA LEU A 7 -17.92 -13.85 16.75
C LEU A 7 -17.94 -15.08 17.67
N LYS A 8 -16.76 -15.52 18.07
CA LYS A 8 -16.66 -16.47 19.19
C LYS A 8 -17.10 -15.77 20.48
N PRO A 9 -17.73 -16.49 21.42
CA PRO A 9 -18.25 -15.89 22.66
C PRO A 9 -17.18 -15.13 23.47
N GLU A 10 -15.95 -15.62 23.50
CA GLU A 10 -14.85 -15.00 24.23
C GLU A 10 -14.45 -13.66 23.62
N VAL A 11 -14.48 -13.56 22.29
CA VAL A 11 -14.14 -12.34 21.55
C VAL A 11 -15.23 -11.30 21.72
N GLU A 12 -16.49 -11.72 21.66
CA GLU A 12 -17.64 -10.85 21.87
C GLU A 12 -17.64 -10.24 23.28
N ALA A 13 -17.30 -11.03 24.31
CA ALA A 13 -17.15 -10.53 25.68
C ALA A 13 -16.07 -9.44 25.79
N GLN A 14 -14.90 -9.66 25.18
CA GLN A 14 -13.82 -8.67 25.17
C GLN A 14 -14.21 -7.39 24.42
N ILE A 15 -14.91 -7.52 23.28
CA ILE A 15 -15.39 -6.36 22.51
C ILE A 15 -16.38 -5.54 23.35
N ARG A 16 -17.31 -6.18 24.04
CA ARG A 16 -18.26 -5.51 24.95
C ARG A 16 -17.56 -4.74 26.06
N GLU A 17 -16.58 -5.36 26.70
CA GLU A 17 -15.82 -4.73 27.79
C GLU A 17 -15.05 -3.50 27.28
N LYS A 18 -14.36 -3.64 26.15
CA LYS A 18 -13.59 -2.53 25.55
C LYS A 18 -14.49 -1.40 25.07
N ALA A 19 -15.63 -1.71 24.43
CA ALA A 19 -16.60 -0.70 24.03
C ALA A 19 -17.11 0.10 25.24
N LYS A 20 -17.44 -0.61 26.34
CA LYS A 20 -17.88 0.02 27.59
C LYS A 20 -16.79 0.90 28.22
N SER A 21 -15.53 0.47 28.20
CA SER A 21 -14.42 1.29 28.72
C SER A 21 -14.18 2.59 27.93
N GLN A 22 -14.72 2.69 26.72
CA GLN A 22 -14.60 3.84 25.84
C GLN A 22 -15.91 4.63 25.72
N ASP A 23 -16.93 4.27 26.50
CA ASP A 23 -18.30 4.82 26.40
C ASP A 23 -18.88 4.77 24.97
N LEU A 24 -18.54 3.73 24.22
CA LEU A 24 -19.04 3.48 22.88
C LEU A 24 -20.07 2.35 22.86
N SER A 25 -21.01 2.41 21.91
CA SER A 25 -21.80 1.24 21.56
C SER A 25 -20.91 0.19 20.91
N ILE A 26 -21.32 -1.07 20.97
CA ILE A 26 -20.58 -2.19 20.37
C ILE A 26 -20.36 -1.95 18.87
N GLU A 27 -21.40 -1.47 18.19
CA GLU A 27 -21.38 -1.19 16.75
C GLU A 27 -20.36 -0.09 16.42
N LYS A 28 -20.38 1.02 17.16
CA LYS A 28 -19.43 2.13 16.97
C LYS A 28 -17.99 1.71 17.25
N TYR A 29 -17.80 0.87 18.27
CA TYR A 29 -16.48 0.34 18.58
C TYR A 29 -15.95 -0.57 17.47
N ILE A 30 -16.79 -1.47 16.94
CA ILE A 30 -16.44 -2.33 15.80
C ILE A 30 -16.15 -1.50 14.55
N GLU A 31 -16.96 -0.48 14.26
CA GLU A 31 -16.75 0.44 13.14
C GLU A 31 -15.38 1.14 13.24
N SER A 32 -15.04 1.68 14.41
CA SER A 32 -13.75 2.32 14.66
C SER A 32 -12.57 1.35 14.46
N LEU A 33 -12.70 0.09 14.89
CA LEU A 33 -11.65 -0.91 14.67
C LEU A 33 -11.45 -1.20 13.17
N ILE A 34 -12.54 -1.31 12.40
CA ILE A 34 -12.48 -1.54 10.96
C ILE A 34 -11.83 -0.34 10.25
N GLU A 35 -12.24 0.88 10.60
CA GLU A 35 -11.67 2.10 10.02
C GLU A 35 -10.17 2.22 10.31
N LYS A 36 -9.77 2.00 11.57
CA LYS A 36 -8.37 2.03 11.97
C LYS A 36 -7.54 1.04 11.16
N GLU A 37 -8.00 -0.20 11.05
CA GLU A 37 -7.29 -1.24 10.31
C GLU A 37 -7.19 -0.90 8.81
N ILE A 38 -8.25 -0.35 8.20
CA ILE A 38 -8.21 0.06 6.78
C ILE A 38 -7.23 1.22 6.55
N ILE A 39 -7.16 2.18 7.47
CA ILE A 39 -6.22 3.31 7.40
C ILE A 39 -4.78 2.81 7.57
N ASP A 40 -4.53 1.96 8.59
CA ASP A 40 -3.21 1.39 8.86
C ASP A 40 -2.75 0.48 7.70
N VAL A 41 -3.66 -0.31 7.11
CA VAL A 41 -3.37 -1.14 5.92
C VAL A 41 -3.02 -0.30 4.68
N ARG A 42 -3.55 0.93 4.54
CA ARG A 42 -3.11 1.85 3.47
C ARG A 42 -1.78 2.53 3.79
N GLY A 43 -1.46 2.73 5.06
CA GLY A 43 -0.20 3.35 5.51
C GLY A 43 1.00 2.40 5.46
N ASP A 44 0.84 1.15 5.89
CA ASP A 44 1.95 0.21 6.13
C ASP A 44 2.20 -0.79 4.99
N ARG A 45 1.36 -0.83 3.94
CA ARG A 45 1.66 -1.63 2.74
C ARG A 45 2.72 -1.01 1.83
N GLN A 46 3.15 0.21 2.10
CA GLN A 46 4.41 0.69 1.55
C GLN A 46 5.51 0.01 2.33
N SER A 47 6.07 -1.08 1.78
CA SER A 47 7.31 -1.66 2.29
C SER A 47 8.29 -0.52 2.50
N LYS A 48 8.56 -0.17 3.76
CA LYS A 48 9.51 0.86 4.15
C LYS A 48 10.90 0.27 3.94
N VAL A 49 11.26 0.07 2.68
CA VAL A 49 12.59 -0.37 2.27
C VAL A 49 13.52 0.76 2.70
N SER A 50 14.50 0.44 3.54
CA SER A 50 15.51 1.44 3.92
C SER A 50 16.25 1.91 2.68
N ILE A 51 16.83 3.11 2.72
CA ILE A 51 17.63 3.64 1.61
C ILE A 51 18.73 2.62 1.22
N ASP A 52 19.37 2.01 2.20
CA ASP A 52 20.41 1.00 2.00
C ASP A 52 19.88 -0.27 1.32
N GLU A 53 18.67 -0.74 1.70
CA GLU A 53 18.06 -1.90 1.08
C GLU A 53 17.61 -1.60 -0.35
N TRP A 54 17.17 -0.36 -0.61
CA TRP A 54 16.81 0.11 -1.94
C TRP A 54 18.03 0.21 -2.84
N GLU A 55 19.13 0.79 -2.35
CA GLU A 55 20.41 0.88 -3.07
C GLU A 55 20.95 -0.50 -3.43
N ASN A 56 20.91 -1.44 -2.49
CA ASN A 56 21.32 -2.82 -2.74
C ASN A 56 20.45 -3.52 -3.80
N LYS A 57 19.13 -3.30 -3.78
CA LYS A 57 18.22 -3.86 -4.79
C LYS A 57 18.48 -3.25 -6.17
N LEU A 58 18.70 -1.93 -6.24
CA LEU A 58 19.03 -1.24 -7.48
C LEU A 58 20.37 -1.72 -8.04
N PHE A 59 21.39 -1.84 -7.20
CA PHE A 59 22.71 -2.31 -7.62
C PHE A 59 22.65 -3.74 -8.17
N LYS A 60 21.89 -4.64 -7.51
CA LYS A 60 21.66 -6.01 -8.02
C LYS A 60 20.86 -6.02 -9.32
N PHE A 61 19.90 -5.12 -9.49
CA PHE A 61 19.15 -4.98 -10.72
C PHE A 61 20.06 -4.57 -11.87
N ILE A 62 20.79 -3.45 -11.74
CA ILE A 62 21.68 -2.91 -12.78
C ILE A 62 22.73 -3.95 -13.19
N ASN A 63 23.33 -4.64 -12.22
CA ASN A 63 24.38 -5.63 -12.48
C ASN A 63 23.83 -7.05 -12.77
N SER A 64 22.52 -7.20 -12.95
CA SER A 64 21.92 -8.49 -13.30
C SER A 64 22.37 -8.90 -14.70
N PRO A 65 22.73 -10.19 -14.93
CA PRO A 65 23.11 -10.70 -16.24
C PRO A 65 21.98 -10.63 -17.30
N LEU A 66 20.75 -10.30 -16.89
CA LEU A 66 19.67 -9.95 -17.82
C LEU A 66 19.89 -8.58 -18.50
N ASN A 67 20.50 -7.62 -17.80
CA ASN A 67 20.74 -6.27 -18.32
C ASN A 67 21.93 -6.19 -19.27
N SER A 68 22.86 -7.14 -19.22
CA SER A 68 23.98 -7.22 -20.19
C SER A 68 23.53 -7.64 -21.59
N ARG A 69 22.24 -8.01 -21.77
CA ARG A 69 21.65 -8.37 -23.07
C ARG A 69 20.69 -7.31 -23.62
N ILE A 70 20.44 -6.24 -22.88
CA ILE A 70 19.57 -5.16 -23.32
C ILE A 70 20.42 -4.27 -24.23
N SER A 71 20.19 -4.38 -25.54
CA SER A 71 20.75 -3.44 -26.51
C SER A 71 20.37 -2.02 -26.08
N ALA A 72 21.30 -1.07 -26.21
CA ALA A 72 20.98 0.34 -26.04
C ALA A 72 19.71 0.66 -26.84
N LEU A 73 18.76 1.34 -26.20
CA LEU A 73 17.57 1.82 -26.89
C LEU A 73 18.07 2.71 -28.04
N PRO A 74 17.69 2.44 -29.30
CA PRO A 74 18.05 3.33 -30.40
C PRO A 74 17.47 4.72 -30.13
N ASP A 75 18.17 5.77 -30.53
CA ASP A 75 17.73 7.14 -30.28
C ASP A 75 16.33 7.42 -30.86
N GLU A 76 15.96 6.74 -31.95
CA GLU A 76 14.60 6.79 -32.52
C GLU A 76 13.50 6.25 -31.58
N ALA A 77 13.83 5.37 -30.63
CA ALA A 77 12.89 4.88 -29.62
C ALA A 77 12.70 5.85 -28.44
N ILE A 78 13.58 6.85 -28.30
CA ILE A 78 13.50 7.92 -27.28
C ILE A 78 12.96 9.22 -27.89
N SER A 79 12.71 9.27 -29.21
CA SER A 79 11.97 10.33 -29.88
C SER A 79 10.54 10.39 -29.36
N ARG A 80 10.35 11.13 -28.27
CA ARG A 80 9.07 11.75 -27.96
C ARG A 80 8.81 12.71 -29.10
N GLU A 81 7.76 12.44 -29.87
CA GLU A 81 7.16 13.41 -30.76
C GLU A 81 7.04 14.73 -30.00
N ASN A 82 7.95 15.68 -30.30
CA ASN A 82 7.82 17.02 -29.80
C ASN A 82 6.69 17.64 -30.61
N THR A 83 5.45 17.44 -30.17
CA THR A 83 4.31 18.20 -30.66
C THR A 83 4.45 19.64 -30.15
N ALA A 84 5.45 20.36 -30.66
CA ALA A 84 5.36 21.80 -30.77
C ALA A 84 4.38 22.06 -31.92
N ASP A 85 3.10 21.87 -31.62
CA ASP A 85 2.02 22.60 -32.27
C ASP A 85 2.26 24.08 -31.97
N SER A 86 3.10 24.70 -32.81
CA SER A 86 3.20 26.14 -32.90
C SER A 86 2.45 26.51 -34.17
N THR A 87 1.15 26.63 -33.99
CA THR A 87 0.25 27.33 -34.90
C THR A 87 0.81 28.72 -35.16
N LEU A 88 1.13 29.03 -36.41
CA LEU A 88 1.22 30.39 -36.96
C LEU A 88 0.93 30.36 -38.45
#